data_AF-A0A101NKW1-F1
#
_entry.id   AF-A0A101NKW1-F1
#
_cell.length_a   1.000
_cell.length_b   1.000
_cell.length_c   1.000
_cell.angle_alpha   90.00
_cell.angle_beta   90.00
_cell.angle_gamma   90.00
#
_symmetry.space_group_name_H-M   'P 1'
#
loop_
_entity.id
_entity.type
_entity.pdbx_description
1 polymer ?
#
loop_
_entity_poly.entity_id
_entity_poly.type
_entity_poly.pdbx_seq_one_letter_code
_entity_poly.pdbx_strand_id
1 'polypeptide(L)'
;MEDALYVLRDGGDENQELRACLFHELLLRGVDSEKLLPPHGFRPEPAWHALAWLPDRLADMEHGAGFPRRSYRGEAGGSHYRLLTAPIRVDPSARRAAAGYSLRDATSPHTVESIGGPPEIGGWGAYEAREFVADQPIPRDDVLAVLTTLPLDCVKGLGDNDRFEGEPCSLDTVWQTLYATVSSGGMYTLGAFGAYGRLSAWGALAGLCGAERSAGAQEVERQARACAWYRFEADSEWFHNEMDDYGIAALTPDGRRLAVLAATDTD
;
A
#
# COMPACT_ATOMS: atom_id res chain seq x y z
N MET A 1 8.85 4.16 -27.80
CA MET A 1 9.87 3.43 -27.01
C MET A 1 11.25 3.99 -27.28
N GLU A 2 11.65 4.19 -28.55
CA GLU A 2 12.94 4.79 -28.91
C GLU A 2 13.14 6.20 -28.33
N ASP A 3 12.14 7.08 -28.43
CA ASP A 3 12.23 8.45 -27.87
C ASP A 3 12.39 8.46 -26.33
N ALA A 4 11.73 7.53 -25.63
CA ALA A 4 11.87 7.39 -24.18
C ALA A 4 13.26 6.88 -23.78
N LEU A 5 13.81 5.94 -24.56
CA LEU A 5 15.17 5.44 -24.36
C LEU A 5 16.22 6.52 -24.66
N TYR A 6 15.97 7.41 -25.61
CA TYR A 6 16.84 8.57 -25.87
C TYR A 6 16.90 9.51 -24.67
N VAL A 7 15.75 9.92 -24.10
CA VAL A 7 15.71 10.79 -22.90
C VAL A 7 16.45 10.15 -21.72
N LEU A 8 16.30 8.85 -21.51
CA LEU A 8 17.01 8.14 -20.44
C LEU A 8 18.52 8.12 -20.63
N ARG A 9 19.00 7.98 -21.86
CA ARG A 9 20.43 7.78 -22.17
C ARG A 9 21.18 9.10 -22.35
N ASP A 10 20.58 10.05 -23.06
CA ASP A 10 21.26 11.24 -23.57
C ASP A 10 20.76 12.56 -22.94
N GLY A 11 19.87 12.49 -21.95
CA GLY A 11 19.41 13.66 -21.19
C GLY A 11 20.51 14.25 -20.29
N GLY A 12 20.64 15.57 -20.29
CA GLY A 12 21.54 16.31 -19.38
C GLY A 12 21.15 16.21 -17.90
N ASP A 13 22.04 16.66 -17.01
CA ASP A 13 21.84 16.62 -15.55
C ASP A 13 20.64 17.47 -15.08
N GLU A 14 20.20 18.47 -15.85
CA GLU A 14 18.98 19.20 -15.56
C GLU A 14 17.69 18.35 -15.64
N ASN A 15 17.76 17.15 -16.23
CA ASN A 15 16.62 16.25 -16.44
C ASN A 15 16.64 15.01 -15.53
N GLN A 16 17.44 15.01 -14.45
CA GLN A 16 17.55 13.84 -13.56
C GLN A 16 16.20 13.38 -13.00
N GLU A 17 15.34 14.31 -12.61
CA GLU A 17 13.98 14.04 -12.13
C GLU A 17 13.13 13.29 -13.16
N LEU A 18 13.07 13.82 -14.38
CA LEU A 18 12.33 13.22 -15.49
C LEU A 18 12.88 11.82 -15.84
N ARG A 19 14.21 11.66 -15.83
CA ARG A 19 14.86 10.37 -16.12
C ARG A 19 14.56 9.34 -15.03
N ALA A 20 14.57 9.73 -13.76
CA ALA A 20 14.20 8.85 -12.64
C ALA A 20 12.73 8.44 -12.73
N CYS A 21 11.84 9.40 -12.98
CA CYS A 21 10.43 9.12 -13.19
C CYS A 21 10.21 8.13 -14.34
N LEU A 22 10.80 8.41 -15.50
CA LEU A 22 10.67 7.59 -16.70
C LEU A 22 11.24 6.18 -16.50
N PHE A 23 12.37 6.05 -15.79
CA PHE A 23 12.97 4.76 -15.47
C PHE A 23 12.01 3.86 -14.68
N HIS A 24 11.48 4.34 -13.55
CA HIS A 24 10.57 3.55 -12.72
C HIS A 24 9.23 3.29 -13.43
N GLU A 25 8.77 4.22 -14.25
CA GLU A 25 7.57 4.05 -15.05
C GLU A 25 7.69 2.99 -16.16
N LEU A 26 8.87 2.87 -16.78
CA LEU A 26 9.12 1.83 -17.77
C LEU A 26 9.30 0.46 -17.10
N LEU A 27 9.95 0.39 -15.93
CA LEU A 27 10.04 -0.84 -15.14
C LEU A 27 8.65 -1.39 -14.81
N LEU A 28 7.77 -0.55 -14.26
CA LEU A 28 6.40 -0.95 -13.92
C LEU A 28 5.56 -1.38 -15.14
N ARG A 29 5.91 -0.91 -16.35
CA ARG A 29 5.32 -1.35 -17.62
C ARG A 29 5.94 -2.65 -18.16
N GLY A 30 6.84 -3.28 -17.42
CA GLY A 30 7.48 -4.55 -17.75
C GLY A 30 8.68 -4.41 -18.69
N VAL A 31 9.24 -3.20 -18.87
CA VAL A 31 10.50 -3.06 -19.59
C VAL A 31 11.64 -3.58 -18.71
N ASP A 32 12.42 -4.49 -19.25
CA ASP A 32 13.59 -5.08 -18.61
C ASP A 32 14.61 -4.02 -18.17
N SER A 33 15.05 -4.07 -16.91
CA SER A 33 16.01 -3.13 -16.34
C SER A 33 17.34 -3.14 -17.08
N GLU A 34 17.79 -4.28 -17.62
CA GLU A 34 19.02 -4.38 -18.40
C GLU A 34 18.95 -3.58 -19.71
N LYS A 35 17.75 -3.41 -20.28
CA LYS A 35 17.54 -2.59 -21.48
C LYS A 35 17.51 -1.09 -21.17
N LEU A 36 17.09 -0.75 -19.96
CA LEU A 36 17.02 0.61 -19.44
C LEU A 36 18.38 1.11 -18.95
N LEU A 37 19.22 0.20 -18.45
CA LEU A 37 20.55 0.45 -17.88
C LEU A 37 21.66 -0.15 -18.78
N PRO A 38 21.98 0.44 -19.95
CA PRO A 38 23.25 0.11 -20.61
C PRO A 38 24.43 0.33 -19.65
N PRO A 39 25.64 -0.19 -19.94
CA PRO A 39 26.82 -0.07 -19.08
C PRO A 39 27.23 1.36 -18.67
N HIS A 40 26.67 2.38 -19.34
CA HIS A 40 26.85 3.82 -19.07
C HIS A 40 25.52 4.56 -18.80
N GLY A 41 24.45 3.84 -18.49
CA GLY A 41 23.10 4.36 -18.35
C GLY A 41 22.84 5.06 -17.01
N PHE A 42 21.84 5.94 -17.02
CA PHE A 42 21.35 6.68 -15.86
C PHE A 42 20.94 5.76 -14.71
N ARG A 43 21.45 6.03 -13.51
CA ARG A 43 20.89 5.53 -12.24
C ARG A 43 20.59 6.73 -11.36
N PRO A 44 19.38 6.84 -10.76
CA PRO A 44 19.14 7.84 -9.74
C PRO A 44 20.18 7.68 -8.62
N GLU A 45 20.94 8.73 -8.31
CA GLU A 45 21.96 8.64 -7.27
C GLU A 45 21.33 8.79 -5.87
N PRO A 46 21.59 7.86 -4.93
CA PRO A 46 20.98 7.86 -3.59
C PRO A 46 21.20 9.14 -2.80
N ALA A 47 22.30 9.83 -3.05
CA ALA A 47 22.61 11.05 -2.31
C ALA A 47 21.66 12.21 -2.71
N TRP A 48 21.10 12.20 -3.92
CA TRP A 48 20.51 13.40 -4.55
C TRP A 48 19.05 13.19 -4.99
N HIS A 49 18.52 11.96 -4.99
CA HIS A 49 17.16 11.68 -5.48
C HIS A 49 16.40 10.63 -4.64
N ALA A 50 15.18 10.95 -4.19
CA ALA A 50 14.36 10.04 -3.36
C ALA A 50 14.04 8.70 -4.05
N LEU A 51 13.71 8.74 -5.36
CA LEU A 51 13.48 7.54 -6.18
C LEU A 51 14.68 6.57 -6.23
N ALA A 52 15.90 7.00 -5.90
CA ALA A 52 17.05 6.11 -5.81
C ALA A 52 16.97 5.08 -4.67
N TRP A 53 16.06 5.26 -3.71
CA TRP A 53 15.79 4.26 -2.68
C TRP A 53 15.01 3.04 -3.22
N LEU A 54 14.26 3.22 -4.30
CA LEU A 54 13.50 2.13 -4.93
C LEU A 54 14.42 1.10 -5.59
N PRO A 55 13.98 -0.17 -5.71
CA PRO A 55 14.72 -1.17 -6.47
C PRO A 55 14.86 -0.76 -7.95
N ASP A 56 16.03 -1.04 -8.51
CA ASP A 56 16.36 -0.86 -9.93
C ASP A 56 15.81 -1.98 -10.83
N ARG A 57 15.08 -2.93 -10.23
CA ARG A 57 14.35 -4.00 -10.90
C ARG A 57 12.89 -3.98 -10.47
N LEU A 58 12.05 -4.62 -11.27
CA LEU A 58 10.66 -4.87 -10.90
C LEU A 58 10.61 -6.01 -9.87
N ALA A 59 10.05 -5.78 -8.69
CA ALA A 59 9.81 -6.84 -7.71
C ALA A 59 8.58 -7.65 -8.09
N ASP A 60 8.49 -8.91 -7.64
CA ASP A 60 7.42 -9.80 -8.11
C ASP A 60 6.03 -9.27 -7.81
N MET A 61 5.87 -8.65 -6.62
CA MET A 61 4.61 -8.06 -6.15
C MET A 61 4.14 -6.87 -6.98
N GLU A 62 5.03 -6.27 -7.76
CA GLU A 62 4.76 -5.12 -8.62
C GLU A 62 4.25 -5.54 -10.01
N HIS A 63 4.32 -6.84 -10.34
CA HIS A 63 3.79 -7.32 -11.61
C HIS A 63 2.28 -7.10 -11.71
N GLY A 64 1.84 -6.68 -12.88
CA GLY A 64 0.43 -6.40 -13.13
C GLY A 64 -0.05 -5.06 -12.54
N ALA A 65 0.86 -4.17 -12.12
CA ALA A 65 0.54 -2.80 -11.75
C ALA A 65 -0.43 -2.18 -12.76
N GLY A 66 -1.64 -1.88 -12.30
CA GLY A 66 -2.63 -1.23 -13.13
C GLY A 66 -2.34 0.26 -13.21
N PHE A 67 -2.16 0.75 -14.43
CA PHE A 67 -1.94 2.18 -14.68
C PHE A 67 -3.25 2.86 -15.06
N PRO A 68 -3.43 4.14 -14.68
CA PRO A 68 -4.36 4.99 -15.38
C PRO A 68 -4.00 5.00 -16.87
N ARG A 69 -4.96 4.68 -17.71
CA ARG A 69 -4.89 4.73 -19.16
C ARG A 69 -5.85 5.81 -19.61
N ARG A 70 -5.33 6.80 -20.32
CA ARG A 70 -6.11 7.80 -21.04
C ARG A 70 -5.83 7.60 -22.52
N SER A 71 -6.86 7.52 -23.35
CA SER A 71 -6.73 7.45 -24.79
C SER A 71 -7.13 8.79 -25.41
N TYR A 72 -6.54 9.11 -26.57
CA TYR A 72 -6.92 10.28 -27.36
C TYR A 72 -8.37 10.23 -27.87
N ARG A 73 -9.04 9.08 -27.75
CA ARG A 73 -10.45 8.88 -28.10
C ARG A 73 -11.40 9.16 -26.94
N GLY A 74 -10.89 9.69 -25.83
CA GLY A 74 -11.67 9.98 -24.63
C GLY A 74 -11.93 8.76 -23.75
N GLU A 75 -11.28 7.62 -24.02
CA GLU A 75 -11.36 6.48 -23.11
C GLU A 75 -10.47 6.74 -21.89
N ALA A 76 -11.03 6.48 -20.72
CA ALA A 76 -10.28 6.43 -19.48
C ALA A 76 -10.49 5.06 -18.86
N GLY A 77 -9.41 4.45 -18.40
CA GLY A 77 -9.43 3.22 -17.64
C GLY A 77 -8.32 3.25 -16.61
N GLY A 78 -8.37 2.37 -15.62
CA GLY A 78 -7.38 2.31 -14.57
C GLY A 78 -7.52 1.01 -13.79
N SER A 79 -6.61 0.77 -12.86
CA SER A 79 -6.83 -0.30 -11.89
C SER A 79 -7.96 0.12 -10.97
N HIS A 80 -9.04 -0.66 -10.94
CA HIS A 80 -9.99 -0.59 -9.86
C HIS A 80 -9.46 -1.42 -8.69
N TYR A 81 -9.74 -0.97 -7.47
CA TYR A 81 -9.45 -1.72 -6.26
C TYR A 81 -10.15 -3.08 -6.36
N ARG A 82 -9.45 -4.16 -6.00
CA ARG A 82 -10.08 -5.48 -6.03
C ARG A 82 -11.10 -5.56 -4.91
N LEU A 83 -12.33 -5.92 -5.19
CA LEU A 83 -13.29 -6.29 -4.13
C LEU A 83 -12.78 -7.52 -3.36
N LEU A 84 -13.25 -7.69 -2.13
CA LEU A 84 -13.05 -8.94 -1.38
C LEU A 84 -13.61 -10.11 -2.21
N THR A 85 -12.84 -11.18 -2.33
CA THR A 85 -13.21 -12.30 -3.23
C THR A 85 -13.98 -13.40 -2.50
N ALA A 86 -13.56 -13.71 -1.27
CA ALA A 86 -14.16 -14.71 -0.41
C ALA A 86 -14.15 -14.23 1.05
N PRO A 87 -14.89 -13.15 1.36
CA PRO A 87 -14.86 -12.53 2.68
C PRO A 87 -15.36 -13.49 3.76
N ILE A 88 -14.62 -13.51 4.87
CA ILE A 88 -15.00 -14.17 6.12
C ILE A 88 -15.69 -13.14 6.99
N ARG A 89 -16.98 -13.35 7.27
CA ARG A 89 -17.71 -12.53 8.23
C ARG A 89 -17.27 -12.89 9.65
N VAL A 90 -16.89 -11.89 10.43
CA VAL A 90 -16.52 -12.08 11.84
C VAL A 90 -17.78 -12.05 12.69
N ASP A 91 -18.14 -13.20 13.26
CA ASP A 91 -19.30 -13.33 14.14
C ASP A 91 -19.05 -12.79 15.57
N PRO A 92 -20.11 -12.49 16.34
CA PRO A 92 -19.97 -11.93 17.69
C PRO A 92 -19.27 -12.85 18.71
N SER A 93 -19.23 -14.17 18.48
CA SER A 93 -18.49 -15.09 19.35
C SER A 93 -16.99 -14.98 19.12
N ALA A 94 -16.56 -14.87 17.85
CA ALA A 94 -15.17 -14.61 17.48
C ALA A 94 -14.68 -13.26 18.04
N ARG A 95 -15.48 -12.19 17.93
CA ARG A 95 -15.15 -10.88 18.52
C ARG A 95 -14.92 -10.96 20.04
N ARG A 96 -15.79 -11.68 20.75
CA ARG A 96 -15.67 -11.88 22.21
C ARG A 96 -14.43 -12.70 22.59
N ALA A 97 -14.10 -13.73 21.81
CA ALA A 97 -12.87 -14.48 22.02
C ALA A 97 -11.63 -13.60 21.81
N ALA A 98 -11.66 -12.74 20.78
CA ALA A 98 -10.58 -11.83 20.45
C ALA A 98 -10.33 -10.74 21.51
N ALA A 99 -11.34 -10.38 22.31
CA ALA A 99 -11.18 -9.47 23.46
C ALA A 99 -10.20 -10.01 24.53
N GLY A 100 -9.82 -11.28 24.47
CA GLY A 100 -8.76 -11.86 25.29
C GLY A 100 -7.33 -11.45 24.89
N TYR A 101 -7.13 -10.84 23.72
CA TYR A 101 -5.83 -10.31 23.30
C TYR A 101 -5.61 -8.90 23.85
N SER A 102 -4.50 -8.70 24.57
CA SER A 102 -4.06 -7.38 25.01
C SER A 102 -3.11 -6.79 23.97
N LEU A 103 -3.50 -5.65 23.40
CA LEU A 103 -2.70 -4.88 22.46
C LEU A 103 -2.52 -3.46 22.98
N ARG A 104 -1.28 -2.97 22.91
CA ARG A 104 -0.93 -1.58 23.21
C ARG A 104 -0.76 -0.81 21.91
N ASP A 105 -1.39 0.35 21.83
CA ASP A 105 -1.13 1.32 20.76
C ASP A 105 0.34 1.77 20.80
N ALA A 106 1.04 1.57 19.69
CA ALA A 106 2.43 1.94 19.46
C ALA A 106 2.56 2.93 18.29
N THR A 107 1.44 3.49 17.84
CA THR A 107 1.39 4.43 16.72
C THR A 107 2.28 5.63 17.00
N SER A 108 3.19 5.90 16.07
CA SER A 108 4.03 7.09 16.06
C SER A 108 3.67 8.00 14.88
N PRO A 109 3.99 9.30 14.90
CA PRO A 109 3.79 10.17 13.74
C PRO A 109 4.46 9.63 12.46
N HIS A 110 5.63 9.01 12.60
CA HIS A 110 6.32 8.37 11.49
C HIS A 110 5.55 7.15 10.94
N THR A 111 4.94 6.36 11.83
CA THR A 111 4.09 5.24 11.43
C THR A 111 2.89 5.74 10.63
N VAL A 112 2.26 6.84 11.07
CA VAL A 112 1.14 7.45 10.35
C VAL A 112 1.57 7.96 8.97
N GLU A 113 2.67 8.70 8.89
CA GLU A 113 3.20 9.24 7.63
C GLU A 113 3.58 8.13 6.63
N SER A 114 4.31 7.12 7.09
CA SER A 114 4.75 6.02 6.22
C SER A 114 3.58 5.17 5.72
N ILE A 115 2.74 4.69 6.62
CA ILE A 115 1.59 3.82 6.28
C ILE A 115 0.51 4.59 5.53
N GLY A 116 0.22 5.82 5.94
CA GLY A 116 -0.83 6.70 5.39
C GLY A 116 -0.44 7.45 4.12
N GLY A 117 0.83 7.40 3.71
CA GLY A 117 1.32 8.12 2.53
C GLY A 117 0.50 7.90 1.25
N PRO A 118 0.05 6.67 0.92
CA PRO A 118 -0.70 6.45 -0.31
C PRO A 118 -2.05 7.19 -0.39
N PRO A 119 -2.98 7.07 0.58
CA PRO A 119 -4.22 7.86 0.55
C PRO A 119 -3.97 9.36 0.76
N GLU A 120 -2.98 9.76 1.55
CA GLU A 120 -2.66 11.18 1.76
C GLU A 120 -2.19 11.85 0.46
N ILE A 121 -1.19 11.28 -0.21
CA ILE A 121 -0.65 11.80 -1.47
C ILE A 121 -1.67 11.62 -2.60
N GLY A 122 -2.43 10.53 -2.57
CA GLY A 122 -3.54 10.30 -3.48
C GLY A 122 -4.70 11.28 -3.29
N GLY A 123 -4.73 12.05 -2.20
CA GLY A 123 -5.78 13.01 -1.90
C GLY A 123 -7.15 12.35 -1.68
N TRP A 124 -7.16 11.24 -0.96
CA TRP A 124 -8.39 10.58 -0.52
C TRP A 124 -9.04 11.36 0.63
N GLY A 125 -10.36 11.23 0.76
CA GLY A 125 -11.15 11.92 1.79
C GLY A 125 -10.65 11.67 3.21
N ALA A 126 -10.63 10.41 3.66
CA ALA A 126 -10.15 10.06 4.99
C ALA A 126 -9.32 8.77 5.01
N TYR A 127 -8.36 8.72 5.93
CA TYR A 127 -7.58 7.52 6.19
C TYR A 127 -7.23 7.38 7.67
N GLU A 128 -7.01 6.15 8.10
CA GLU A 128 -6.55 5.80 9.44
C GLU A 128 -5.35 4.86 9.35
N ALA A 129 -4.22 5.29 9.92
CA ALA A 129 -3.02 4.48 10.05
C ALA A 129 -2.69 4.28 11.54
N ARG A 130 -2.51 3.02 11.95
CA ARG A 130 -2.26 2.63 13.34
C ARG A 130 -1.30 1.45 13.44
N GLU A 131 -0.60 1.36 14.55
CA GLU A 131 0.25 0.24 14.91
C GLU A 131 0.00 -0.20 16.34
N PHE A 132 -0.07 -1.51 16.53
CA PHE A 132 -0.30 -2.14 17.83
C PHE A 132 0.76 -3.21 18.10
N VAL A 133 1.13 -3.33 19.37
CA VAL A 133 2.01 -4.39 19.88
C VAL A 133 1.22 -5.26 20.86
N ALA A 134 1.19 -6.56 20.60
CA ALA A 134 0.48 -7.54 21.38
C ALA A 134 1.36 -8.17 22.48
N ASP A 135 0.79 -8.31 23.68
CA ASP A 135 1.46 -8.94 24.83
C ASP A 135 1.63 -10.46 24.67
N GLN A 136 0.94 -11.05 23.69
CA GLN A 136 1.10 -12.44 23.24
C GLN A 136 0.99 -12.53 21.71
N PRO A 137 1.57 -13.57 21.05
CA PRO A 137 1.40 -13.76 19.62
C PRO A 137 -0.07 -13.94 19.26
N ILE A 138 -0.53 -13.22 18.24
CA ILE A 138 -1.86 -13.37 17.66
C ILE A 138 -1.80 -14.50 16.62
N PRO A 139 -2.58 -15.59 16.77
CA PRO A 139 -2.75 -16.58 15.72
C PRO A 139 -3.33 -15.93 14.45
N ARG A 140 -2.88 -16.38 13.29
CA ARG A 140 -3.31 -15.83 11.99
C ARG A 140 -4.82 -15.85 11.81
N ASP A 141 -5.45 -16.94 12.25
CA ASP A 141 -6.90 -17.14 12.11
C ASP A 141 -7.72 -16.17 12.98
N ASP A 142 -7.11 -15.58 14.01
CA ASP A 142 -7.78 -14.65 14.94
C ASP A 142 -7.65 -13.18 14.53
N VAL A 143 -6.79 -12.85 13.55
CA VAL A 143 -6.45 -11.44 13.22
C VAL A 143 -7.69 -10.62 12.86
N LEU A 144 -8.57 -11.13 12.01
CA LEU A 144 -9.79 -10.42 11.62
C LEU A 144 -10.69 -10.15 12.83
N ALA A 145 -10.79 -11.09 13.77
CA ALA A 145 -11.56 -10.89 14.98
C ALA A 145 -10.90 -9.85 15.91
N VAL A 146 -9.56 -9.89 16.05
CA VAL A 146 -8.79 -8.90 16.82
C VAL A 146 -8.97 -7.49 16.27
N LEU A 147 -8.99 -7.30 14.94
CA LEU A 147 -9.20 -5.97 14.34
C LEU A 147 -10.50 -5.30 14.83
N THR A 148 -11.56 -6.08 15.07
CA THR A 148 -12.84 -5.55 15.57
C THR A 148 -12.80 -5.04 17.01
N THR A 149 -11.77 -5.41 17.78
CA THR A 149 -11.63 -5.03 19.19
C THR A 149 -10.68 -3.85 19.40
N LEU A 150 -9.99 -3.42 18.34
CA LEU A 150 -9.01 -2.34 18.41
C LEU A 150 -9.71 -0.97 18.47
N PRO A 151 -9.07 0.04 19.09
CA PRO A 151 -9.58 1.41 19.11
C PRO A 151 -9.32 2.12 17.76
N LEU A 152 -9.82 1.52 16.67
CA LEU A 152 -9.76 2.09 15.32
C LEU A 152 -11.05 2.86 15.05
N ASP A 153 -10.94 4.08 14.51
CA ASP A 153 -12.11 4.87 14.10
C ASP A 153 -12.90 4.13 13.00
N CYS A 154 -12.21 3.44 12.08
CA CYS A 154 -12.85 2.68 10.99
C CYS A 154 -13.69 1.47 11.44
N VAL A 155 -13.56 1.01 12.70
CA VAL A 155 -14.36 -0.09 13.27
C VAL A 155 -15.13 0.33 14.53
N LYS A 156 -15.01 1.60 14.91
CA LYS A 156 -15.65 2.15 16.11
C LYS A 156 -17.16 2.13 15.94
N GLY A 157 -17.85 1.73 17.00
CA GLY A 157 -19.31 1.72 17.02
C GLY A 157 -19.96 0.51 16.34
N LEU A 158 -19.18 -0.45 15.82
CA LEU A 158 -19.72 -1.71 15.31
C LEU A 158 -20.49 -2.46 16.41
N GLY A 159 -21.81 -2.54 16.24
CA GLY A 159 -22.71 -3.36 17.02
C GLY A 159 -22.64 -4.85 16.66
N ASP A 160 -23.37 -5.65 17.43
CA ASP A 160 -23.40 -7.12 17.27
C ASP A 160 -23.93 -7.58 15.90
N ASN A 161 -24.76 -6.75 15.24
CA ASN A 161 -25.36 -7.06 13.94
C ASN A 161 -24.61 -6.44 12.75
N ASP A 162 -23.72 -5.49 12.99
CA ASP A 162 -23.03 -4.75 11.93
C ASP A 162 -22.01 -5.65 11.23
N ARG A 163 -21.89 -5.48 9.90
CA ARG A 163 -20.95 -6.26 9.10
C ARG A 163 -19.53 -5.84 9.43
N PHE A 164 -18.72 -6.83 9.75
CA PHE A 164 -17.27 -6.75 9.63
C PHE A 164 -16.85 -8.02 8.91
N GLU A 165 -16.17 -7.86 7.79
CA GLU A 165 -15.70 -8.99 7.00
C GLU A 165 -14.33 -8.70 6.41
N GLY A 166 -13.59 -9.77 6.16
CA GLY A 166 -12.25 -9.65 5.60
C GLY A 166 -11.71 -10.98 5.15
N GLU A 167 -10.54 -10.97 4.55
CA GLU A 167 -9.89 -12.16 4.05
C GLU A 167 -8.37 -12.05 4.18
N PRO A 168 -7.66 -13.16 4.43
CA PRO A 168 -6.23 -13.22 4.16
C PRO A 168 -5.97 -12.92 2.67
N CYS A 169 -4.94 -12.14 2.37
CA CYS A 169 -4.61 -11.76 1.00
C CYS A 169 -3.11 -11.89 0.71
N SER A 170 -2.74 -11.70 -0.55
CA SER A 170 -1.34 -11.72 -0.98
C SER A 170 -0.67 -10.35 -0.86
N LEU A 171 0.65 -10.33 -0.72
CA LEU A 171 1.45 -9.10 -0.77
C LEU A 171 1.22 -8.33 -2.08
N ASP A 172 1.12 -9.03 -3.21
CA ASP A 172 0.83 -8.45 -4.51
C ASP A 172 -0.50 -7.68 -4.50
N THR A 173 -1.53 -8.22 -3.83
CA THR A 173 -2.82 -7.54 -3.67
C THR A 173 -2.69 -6.28 -2.84
N VAL A 174 -1.96 -6.34 -1.73
CA VAL A 174 -1.71 -5.17 -0.87
C VAL A 174 -0.95 -4.09 -1.65
N TRP A 175 0.14 -4.44 -2.32
CA TRP A 175 0.92 -3.48 -3.10
C TRP A 175 0.10 -2.86 -4.23
N GLN A 176 -0.68 -3.67 -4.96
CA GLN A 176 -1.57 -3.17 -6.02
C GLN A 176 -2.62 -2.21 -5.48
N THR A 177 -3.21 -2.47 -4.31
CA THR A 177 -4.14 -1.54 -3.65
C THR A 177 -3.43 -0.23 -3.30
N LEU A 178 -2.32 -0.28 -2.57
CA LEU A 178 -1.56 0.92 -2.17
C LEU A 178 -1.12 1.74 -3.39
N TYR A 179 -0.60 1.08 -4.42
CA TYR A 179 -0.16 1.74 -5.65
C TYR A 179 -1.33 2.36 -6.42
N ALA A 180 -2.48 1.68 -6.52
CA ALA A 180 -3.66 2.23 -7.15
C ALA A 180 -4.18 3.46 -6.40
N THR A 181 -4.24 3.40 -5.07
CA THR A 181 -4.67 4.49 -4.19
C THR A 181 -3.92 5.78 -4.49
N VAL A 182 -2.59 5.70 -4.53
CA VAL A 182 -1.74 6.87 -4.75
C VAL A 182 -1.63 7.27 -6.23
N SER A 183 -1.65 6.30 -7.16
CA SER A 183 -1.38 6.57 -8.58
C SER A 183 -2.60 7.04 -9.35
N SER A 184 -3.79 6.58 -8.96
CA SER A 184 -5.06 7.01 -9.53
C SER A 184 -5.62 8.25 -8.82
N GLY A 185 -5.34 8.37 -7.51
CA GLY A 185 -5.93 9.38 -6.65
C GLY A 185 -7.37 9.05 -6.26
N GLY A 186 -7.94 9.89 -5.39
CA GLY A 186 -9.37 9.89 -5.06
C GLY A 186 -10.24 10.45 -6.18
N MET A 187 -11.56 10.44 -5.98
CA MET A 187 -12.62 10.75 -6.96
C MET A 187 -12.40 12.08 -7.70
N TYR A 188 -11.80 13.06 -7.04
CA TYR A 188 -11.58 14.42 -7.57
C TYR A 188 -10.11 14.83 -7.68
N THR A 189 -9.18 13.89 -7.57
CA THR A 189 -7.75 14.18 -7.64
C THR A 189 -7.07 13.44 -8.79
N LEU A 190 -5.81 13.79 -9.05
CA LEU A 190 -5.04 13.22 -10.16
C LEU A 190 -4.02 12.16 -9.70
N GLY A 191 -3.88 11.93 -8.40
CA GLY A 191 -2.84 11.07 -7.81
C GLY A 191 -1.41 11.59 -8.05
N ALA A 192 -0.43 10.78 -7.65
CA ALA A 192 1.00 11.03 -7.84
C ALA A 192 1.64 10.22 -8.99
N PHE A 193 0.82 9.45 -9.73
CA PHE A 193 1.24 8.70 -10.92
C PHE A 193 2.43 7.74 -10.66
N GLY A 194 3.10 7.31 -11.74
CA GLY A 194 3.93 6.10 -11.73
C GLY A 194 5.07 6.05 -10.71
N ALA A 195 6.11 6.86 -10.87
CA ALA A 195 7.32 6.70 -10.06
C ALA A 195 7.15 7.12 -8.59
N TYR A 196 6.46 8.24 -8.35
CA TYR A 196 6.20 8.69 -6.98
C TYR A 196 5.09 7.87 -6.31
N GLY A 197 4.12 7.37 -7.06
CA GLY A 197 3.17 6.37 -6.57
C GLY A 197 3.88 5.08 -6.16
N ARG A 198 4.86 4.62 -6.95
CA ARG A 198 5.73 3.48 -6.57
C ARG A 198 6.46 3.77 -5.28
N LEU A 199 7.10 4.93 -5.15
CA LEU A 199 7.81 5.33 -3.93
C LEU A 199 6.90 5.31 -2.70
N SER A 200 5.72 5.93 -2.80
CA SER A 200 4.73 5.98 -1.73
C SER A 200 4.24 4.58 -1.33
N ALA A 201 3.90 3.73 -2.31
CA ALA A 201 3.46 2.36 -2.04
C ALA A 201 4.54 1.52 -1.33
N TRP A 202 5.81 1.66 -1.73
CA TRP A 202 6.92 1.01 -1.02
C TRP A 202 7.15 1.57 0.39
N GLY A 203 7.00 2.88 0.58
CA GLY A 203 7.07 3.54 1.89
C GLY A 203 5.99 3.00 2.84
N ALA A 204 4.77 2.85 2.35
CA ALA A 204 3.67 2.25 3.11
C ALA A 204 3.90 0.78 3.43
N LEU A 205 4.42 -0.01 2.49
CA LEU A 205 4.83 -1.39 2.78
C LEU A 205 5.88 -1.46 3.88
N ALA A 206 6.89 -0.59 3.85
CA ALA A 206 7.92 -0.50 4.88
C ALA A 206 7.30 -0.20 6.25
N GLY A 207 6.39 0.77 6.33
CA GLY A 207 5.66 1.08 7.55
C GLY A 207 4.79 -0.08 8.03
N LEU A 208 4.05 -0.73 7.13
CA LEU A 208 3.16 -1.85 7.46
C LEU A 208 3.95 -3.08 7.97
N CYS A 209 5.08 -3.42 7.36
CA CYS A 209 5.90 -4.56 7.81
C CYS A 209 6.79 -4.23 9.01
N GLY A 210 6.89 -2.96 9.40
CA GLY A 210 7.70 -2.52 10.55
C GLY A 210 9.18 -2.44 10.24
N ALA A 211 9.53 -2.13 8.99
CA ALA A 211 10.92 -1.94 8.60
C ALA A 211 11.51 -0.69 9.25
N GLU A 212 12.79 -0.79 9.61
CA GLU A 212 13.58 0.34 10.09
C GLU A 212 13.64 1.46 9.04
N ARG A 213 13.71 2.72 9.48
CA ARG A 213 13.71 3.88 8.56
C ARG A 213 14.86 3.88 7.56
N SER A 214 15.99 3.27 7.96
CA SER A 214 17.19 3.14 7.12
C SER A 214 17.21 1.85 6.30
N ALA A 215 16.17 1.01 6.38
CA ALA A 215 16.09 -0.21 5.60
C ALA A 215 16.05 0.11 4.10
N GLY A 216 16.88 -0.60 3.33
CA GLY A 216 16.79 -0.56 1.87
C GLY A 216 15.59 -1.36 1.36
N ALA A 217 15.18 -1.12 0.11
CA ALA A 217 14.00 -1.78 -0.45
C ALA A 217 14.07 -3.32 -0.45
N GLN A 218 15.26 -3.93 -0.60
CA GLN A 218 15.39 -5.40 -0.51
C GLN A 218 15.06 -5.95 0.88
N GLU A 219 15.39 -5.20 1.93
CA GLU A 219 15.05 -5.56 3.31
C GLU A 219 13.54 -5.46 3.52
N VAL A 220 12.94 -4.35 3.06
CA VAL A 220 11.49 -4.13 3.10
C VAL A 220 10.76 -5.26 2.39
N GLU A 221 11.18 -5.63 1.18
CA GLU A 221 10.57 -6.73 0.42
C GLU A 221 10.63 -8.05 1.20
N ARG A 222 11.78 -8.37 1.80
CA ARG A 222 11.94 -9.60 2.58
C ARG A 222 11.00 -9.62 3.80
N GLN A 223 10.91 -8.50 4.52
CA GLN A 223 10.03 -8.39 5.69
C GLN A 223 8.55 -8.46 5.28
N ALA A 224 8.17 -7.74 4.23
CA ALA A 224 6.82 -7.75 3.69
C ALA A 224 6.37 -9.16 3.27
N ARG A 225 7.26 -9.96 2.67
CA ARG A 225 6.98 -11.36 2.32
C ARG A 225 6.82 -12.28 3.53
N ALA A 226 7.39 -11.91 4.68
CA ALA A 226 7.29 -12.70 5.91
C ALA A 226 5.99 -12.40 6.68
N CYS A 227 5.41 -11.21 6.51
CA CYS A 227 4.16 -10.81 7.13
C CYS A 227 2.95 -11.64 6.63
N ALA A 228 1.95 -11.77 7.50
CA ALA A 228 0.62 -12.18 7.09
C ALA A 228 -0.22 -10.94 6.78
N TRP A 229 -0.93 -10.96 5.65
CA TRP A 229 -1.67 -9.82 5.13
C TRP A 229 -3.17 -10.11 5.11
N TYR A 230 -3.96 -9.11 5.45
CA TYR A 230 -5.41 -9.18 5.47
C TYR A 230 -5.99 -7.93 4.85
N ARG A 231 -7.15 -8.09 4.23
CA ARG A 231 -8.03 -6.99 3.86
C ARG A 231 -9.35 -7.11 4.58
N PHE A 232 -9.98 -5.98 4.87
CA PHE A 232 -11.27 -5.95 5.56
C PHE A 232 -12.09 -4.74 5.15
N GLU A 233 -13.39 -4.83 5.40
CA GLU A 233 -14.37 -3.77 5.23
C GLU A 233 -15.39 -3.88 6.39
N ALA A 234 -16.04 -2.77 6.71
CA ALA A 234 -16.98 -2.72 7.83
C ALA A 234 -18.15 -1.76 7.57
N ASP A 235 -19.33 -2.11 8.08
CA ASP A 235 -20.48 -1.20 8.15
C ASP A 235 -20.33 -0.27 9.37
N SER A 236 -19.29 0.56 9.37
CA SER A 236 -19.12 1.62 10.36
C SER A 236 -19.54 2.97 9.79
N GLU A 237 -19.84 3.94 10.65
CA GLU A 237 -20.14 5.32 10.20
C GLU A 237 -18.93 6.02 9.56
N TRP A 238 -17.73 5.45 9.73
CA TRP A 238 -16.49 5.98 9.19
C TRP A 238 -16.29 5.60 7.72
N PHE A 239 -16.66 4.38 7.33
CA PHE A 239 -16.65 3.94 5.94
C PHE A 239 -17.88 4.48 5.21
N HIS A 240 -17.66 5.23 4.13
CA HIS A 240 -18.74 5.75 3.30
C HIS A 240 -19.45 4.66 2.48
N ASN A 241 -18.77 3.53 2.26
CA ASN A 241 -19.25 2.33 1.56
C ASN A 241 -19.71 2.61 0.11
N GLU A 242 -19.13 3.60 -0.56
CA GLU A 242 -19.63 4.03 -1.87
C GLU A 242 -19.01 3.29 -3.06
N MET A 243 -17.69 3.08 -3.16
CA MET A 243 -17.11 2.12 -4.13
C MET A 243 -15.72 1.59 -3.74
N ASP A 244 -14.90 2.39 -3.03
CA ASP A 244 -13.45 2.18 -2.99
C ASP A 244 -12.85 2.09 -1.58
N ASP A 245 -13.70 1.84 -0.57
CA ASP A 245 -13.27 1.70 0.82
C ASP A 245 -12.41 0.44 1.03
N TYR A 246 -11.38 0.55 1.84
CA TYR A 246 -10.59 -0.62 2.21
C TYR A 246 -9.93 -0.49 3.58
N GLY A 247 -9.80 -1.62 4.24
CA GLY A 247 -8.84 -1.87 5.32
C GLY A 247 -7.76 -2.85 4.87
N ILE A 248 -6.52 -2.60 5.27
CA ILE A 248 -5.36 -3.47 5.13
C ILE A 248 -4.76 -3.67 6.53
N ALA A 249 -4.43 -4.91 6.87
CA ALA A 249 -3.69 -5.23 8.08
C ALA A 249 -2.48 -6.12 7.79
N ALA A 250 -1.39 -5.86 8.49
CA ALA A 250 -0.14 -6.61 8.41
C ALA A 250 0.24 -7.12 9.80
N LEU A 251 0.32 -8.45 9.93
CA LEU A 251 0.82 -9.09 11.15
C LEU A 251 2.26 -9.58 10.92
N THR A 252 3.17 -9.21 11.81
CA THR A 252 4.56 -9.69 11.76
C THR A 252 4.65 -11.20 11.99
N PRO A 253 5.75 -11.86 11.53
CA PRO A 253 5.89 -13.32 11.61
C PRO A 253 5.80 -13.90 13.02
N ASP A 254 6.20 -13.13 14.03
CA ASP A 254 6.14 -13.50 15.45
C ASP A 254 4.74 -13.29 16.07
N GLY A 255 3.79 -12.76 15.29
CA GLY A 255 2.43 -12.47 15.73
C GLY A 255 2.31 -11.31 16.72
N ARG A 256 3.36 -10.49 16.87
CA ARG A 256 3.43 -9.47 17.94
C ARG A 256 3.09 -8.07 17.51
N ARG A 257 3.32 -7.70 16.25
CA ARG A 257 3.05 -6.36 15.74
C ARG A 257 1.98 -6.44 14.67
N LEU A 258 0.94 -5.64 14.84
CA LEU A 258 -0.18 -5.51 13.93
C LEU A 258 -0.26 -4.05 13.47
N ALA A 259 -0.02 -3.82 12.18
CA ALA A 259 -0.17 -2.50 11.57
C ALA A 259 -1.41 -2.48 10.68
N VAL A 260 -2.11 -1.35 10.67
CA VAL A 260 -3.39 -1.18 9.99
C VAL A 260 -3.37 0.10 9.17
N LEU A 261 -3.89 0.01 7.94
CA LEU A 261 -4.27 1.14 7.11
C LEU A 261 -5.74 0.97 6.71
N ALA A 262 -6.59 1.93 6.99
CA ALA A 262 -7.92 2.04 6.40
C ALA A 262 -8.01 3.34 5.60
N ALA A 263 -8.74 3.33 4.50
CA ALA A 263 -9.03 4.52 3.69
C ALA A 263 -10.44 4.46 3.13
N THR A 264 -11.04 5.64 2.97
CA THR A 264 -12.38 5.84 2.42
C THR A 264 -12.40 7.14 1.62
N ASP A 265 -13.25 7.19 0.60
CA ASP A 265 -13.44 8.37 -0.25
C ASP A 265 -14.93 8.53 -0.60
N THR A 266 -15.36 9.77 -0.87
CA THR A 266 -16.75 10.08 -1.24
C THR A 266 -16.81 10.88 -2.54
N ASP A 267 -18.01 10.90 -3.14
CA ASP A 267 -18.38 11.92 -4.12
C ASP A 267 -18.68 13.30 -3.49
#